data_AF-A0A2D4QWS3-F1
#
_entry.id   AF-A0A2D4QWS3-F1
#
_cell.length_a   1.000
_cell.length_b   1.000
_cell.length_c   1.000
_cell.angle_alpha   90.00
_cell.angle_beta   90.00
_cell.angle_gamma   90.00
#
_symmetry.space_group_name_H-M   'P 1'
#
loop_
_entity.id
_entity.type
_entity.pdbx_description
1 polymer ?
#
loop_
_entity_poly.entity_id
_entity_poly.type
_entity_poly.pdbx_seq_one_letter_code
_entity_poly.pdbx_strand_id
1 'polypeptide(L)'
;MAKLLHRRIAQISRKAFPEEACGFVVDGKAVQVANQADEPEGGFLISAQDYLKYSTDVIFHSHPVGDHSFSEHDMVVSANMELTSYLYVVEADRLEILSPAGQIETFEKVLNR
;
A
#
# COMPACT_ATOMS: atom_id res chain seq x y z
N MET A 1 17.89 -2.06 -3.65
CA MET A 1 17.12 -1.60 -2.49
C MET A 1 15.61 -1.75 -2.71
N ALA A 2 15.05 -1.30 -3.85
CA ALA A 2 13.62 -1.45 -4.18
C ALA A 2 13.06 -2.87 -4.00
N LYS A 3 13.74 -3.91 -4.52
CA LYS A 3 13.31 -5.32 -4.32
C LYS A 3 13.12 -5.74 -2.86
N LEU A 4 13.91 -5.19 -1.94
CA LEU A 4 13.79 -5.50 -0.51
C LEU A 4 12.54 -4.81 0.09
N LEU A 5 12.30 -3.55 -0.29
CA LEU A 5 11.10 -2.81 0.09
C LEU A 5 9.83 -3.52 -0.42
N HIS A 6 9.80 -3.90 -1.69
CA HIS A 6 8.65 -4.58 -2.31
C HIS A 6 8.30 -5.86 -1.57
N ARG A 7 9.31 -6.70 -1.30
CA ARG A 7 9.13 -7.92 -0.51
C ARG A 7 8.69 -7.65 0.91
N ARG A 8 9.13 -6.53 1.52
CA ARG A 8 8.73 -6.18 2.88
C ARG A 8 7.27 -5.75 2.94
N ILE A 9 6.81 -4.93 1.99
CA ILE A 9 5.39 -4.56 1.83
C ILE A 9 4.57 -5.84 1.65
N ALA A 10 4.92 -6.68 0.70
CA ALA A 10 4.24 -7.96 0.45
C ALA A 10 4.14 -8.86 1.70
N GLN A 11 5.21 -8.94 2.50
CA GLN A 11 5.21 -9.68 3.76
C GLN A 11 4.32 -9.08 4.84
N ILE A 12 4.24 -7.75 4.92
CA ILE A 12 3.36 -7.04 5.84
C ILE A 12 1.90 -7.32 5.45
N SER A 13 1.55 -7.12 4.18
CA SER A 13 0.21 -7.33 3.64
C SER A 13 -0.28 -8.77 3.87
N ARG A 14 0.56 -9.77 3.62
CA ARG A 14 0.22 -11.17 3.89
C ARG A 14 -0.01 -11.51 5.35
N LYS A 15 0.61 -10.77 6.28
CA LYS A 15 0.40 -10.96 7.71
C LYS A 15 -0.87 -10.27 8.21
N ALA A 16 -1.32 -9.23 7.51
CA ALA A 16 -2.54 -8.50 7.85
C ALA A 16 -3.81 -9.22 7.35
N PHE A 17 -3.70 -10.08 6.33
CA PHE A 17 -4.82 -10.87 5.83
C PHE A 17 -5.65 -11.51 6.98
N PRO A 18 -6.98 -11.33 6.99
CA PRO A 18 -7.84 -10.88 5.88
C PRO A 18 -8.00 -9.36 5.73
N GLU A 19 -7.40 -8.55 6.60
CA GLU A 19 -7.48 -7.08 6.56
C GLU A 19 -6.52 -6.49 5.52
N GLU A 20 -6.82 -5.27 5.07
CA GLU A 20 -5.85 -4.42 4.40
C GLU A 20 -4.74 -4.00 5.37
N ALA A 21 -3.49 -4.21 4.99
CA ALA A 21 -2.37 -3.52 5.60
C ALA A 21 -2.29 -2.09 5.07
N CYS A 22 -1.85 -1.15 5.91
CA CYS A 22 -1.51 0.21 5.48
C CYS A 22 -0.28 0.76 6.20
N GLY A 23 0.35 1.78 5.63
CA GLY A 23 1.46 2.47 6.25
C GLY A 23 2.22 3.39 5.31
N PHE A 24 3.46 3.67 5.69
CA PHE A 24 4.32 4.66 5.03
C PHE A 24 5.60 4.02 4.50
N VAL A 25 6.23 4.66 3.54
CA VAL A 25 7.61 4.36 3.13
C VAL A 25 8.52 5.49 3.60
N VAL A 26 9.30 5.24 4.65
CA VAL A 26 10.21 6.22 5.25
C VAL A 26 11.65 5.73 5.05
N ASP A 27 12.51 6.57 4.47
CA ASP A 27 13.91 6.22 4.15
C ASP A 27 14.05 4.88 3.40
N GLY A 28 13.14 4.62 2.46
CA GLY A 28 13.10 3.39 1.66
C GLY A 28 12.68 2.13 2.44
N LYS A 29 12.06 2.29 3.61
CA LYS A 29 11.57 1.18 4.46
C LYS A 29 10.06 1.29 4.67
N ALA A 30 9.38 0.15 4.58
CA ALA A 30 7.96 0.06 4.91
C ALA A 30 7.76 0.13 6.43
N VAL A 31 6.98 1.10 6.88
CA VAL A 31 6.56 1.30 8.26
C VAL A 31 5.06 1.06 8.33
N GLN A 32 4.66 -0.11 8.84
CA GLN A 32 3.26 -0.45 9.05
C GLN A 32 2.67 0.38 10.19
N VAL A 33 1.45 0.86 10.01
CA VAL A 33 0.63 1.48 11.06
C VAL A 33 -0.68 0.69 11.21
N ALA A 34 -1.45 0.99 12.26
CA ALA A 34 -2.75 0.34 12.44
C ALA A 34 -3.74 0.83 11.38
N ASN A 35 -4.48 -0.11 10.77
CA ASN A 35 -5.65 0.23 9.98
C ASN A 35 -6.80 0.60 10.95
N GLN A 36 -7.34 1.80 10.82
CA GLN A 36 -8.42 2.33 11.66
C GLN A 36 -9.78 2.35 10.94
N ALA A 37 -9.90 1.70 9.77
CA ALA A 37 -11.16 1.61 9.06
C ALA A 37 -12.19 0.82 9.88
N ASP A 38 -13.46 1.20 9.77
CA ASP A 38 -14.56 0.46 10.40
C ASP A 38 -14.71 -0.96 9.81
N GLU A 39 -14.37 -1.10 8.52
CA GLU A 39 -14.36 -2.36 7.76
C GLU A 39 -12.96 -2.60 7.16
N PRO A 40 -12.00 -3.11 7.96
CA PRO A 40 -10.60 -3.21 7.56
C PRO A 40 -10.34 -4.26 6.48
N GLU A 41 -11.27 -5.17 6.17
CA GLU A 41 -11.13 -6.11 5.04
C GLU A 41 -11.44 -5.47 3.67
N GLY A 42 -12.11 -4.32 3.64
CA GLY A 42 -12.56 -3.64 2.42
C GLY A 42 -11.94 -2.25 2.17
N GLY A 43 -11.06 -1.81 3.07
CA GLY A 43 -10.36 -0.54 2.92
C GLY A 43 -9.43 -0.25 4.08
N PHE A 44 -8.79 0.92 4.03
CA PHE A 44 -7.90 1.35 5.09
C PHE A 44 -8.13 2.80 5.51
N LEU A 45 -7.81 3.09 6.77
CA LEU A 45 -7.74 4.44 7.32
C LEU A 45 -6.48 4.58 8.16
N ILE A 46 -5.61 5.52 7.78
CA ILE A 46 -4.45 5.88 8.59
C ILE A 46 -4.83 7.02 9.53
N SER A 47 -4.45 6.89 10.80
CA SER A 47 -4.73 7.92 11.80
C SER A 47 -4.05 9.25 11.43
N ALA A 48 -4.72 10.39 11.71
CA ALA A 48 -4.12 11.71 11.50
C ALA A 48 -2.81 11.88 12.31
N GLN A 49 -2.72 11.25 13.48
CA GLN A 49 -1.52 11.27 14.31
C GLN A 49 -0.34 10.56 13.63
N ASP A 50 -0.56 9.40 13.03
CA ASP A 50 0.48 8.67 12.30
C ASP A 50 0.87 9.41 11.02
N TYR A 51 -0.11 9.99 10.31
CA TYR A 51 0.17 10.81 9.12
C TYR A 51 1.09 11.99 9.42
N LEU A 52 0.78 12.77 10.46
CA LEU A 52 1.63 13.90 10.88
C LEU A 52 2.99 13.46 11.42
N LYS A 53 3.09 12.25 11.98
CA LYS A 53 4.33 11.73 12.56
C LYS A 53 5.38 11.39 11.51
N TYR A 54 5.00 10.76 10.40
CA TYR A 54 5.96 10.24 9.42
C TYR A 54 6.28 11.24 8.30
N SER A 55 5.44 12.26 8.08
CA SER A 55 5.72 13.41 7.20
C SER A 55 6.35 13.02 5.85
N THR A 56 5.73 12.06 5.16
CA THR A 56 6.19 11.55 3.87
C THR A 56 5.04 11.47 2.87
N ASP A 57 5.36 11.69 1.60
CA ASP A 57 4.40 11.62 0.49
C ASP A 57 4.34 10.22 -0.13
N VAL A 58 4.86 9.20 0.56
CA VAL A 58 4.89 7.82 0.09
C VAL A 58 4.18 6.89 1.06
N ILE A 59 3.08 6.30 0.61
CA ILE A 59 2.28 5.34 1.38
C ILE A 59 2.34 3.96 0.75
N PHE A 60 1.89 2.96 1.52
CA PHE A 60 1.53 1.67 0.96
C PHE A 60 0.24 1.15 1.58
N HIS A 61 -0.49 0.35 0.82
CA HIS A 61 -1.58 -0.48 1.31
C HIS A 61 -1.68 -1.80 0.56
N SER A 62 -2.72 -2.60 0.85
CA SER A 62 -2.92 -3.89 0.19
C SER A 62 -4.36 -4.25 -0.01
N HIS A 63 -4.67 -4.84 -1.16
CA HIS A 63 -5.94 -5.53 -1.39
C HIS A 63 -5.78 -7.02 -1.04
N PRO A 64 -6.54 -7.54 -0.06
CA PRO A 64 -6.35 -8.89 0.47
C PRO A 64 -6.98 -9.97 -0.42
N VAL A 65 -8.03 -9.64 -1.18
CA VAL A 65 -8.84 -10.57 -1.97
C VAL A 65 -8.97 -10.06 -3.41
N GLY A 66 -8.94 -10.98 -4.37
CA GLY A 66 -9.03 -10.68 -5.79
C GLY A 66 -7.69 -10.28 -6.42
N ASP A 67 -7.77 -9.85 -7.67
CA ASP A 67 -6.62 -9.47 -8.51
C ASP A 67 -6.68 -8.02 -8.98
N HIS A 68 -7.53 -7.21 -8.34
CA HIS A 68 -7.82 -5.84 -8.74
C HIS A 68 -6.64 -4.91 -8.50
N SER A 69 -6.50 -3.93 -9.39
CA SER A 69 -5.56 -2.80 -9.25
C SER A 69 -6.16 -1.73 -8.32
N PHE A 70 -5.52 -0.56 -8.24
CA PHE A 70 -6.01 0.60 -7.48
C PHE A 70 -7.50 0.87 -7.74
N SER A 71 -8.26 1.06 -6.67
CA SER A 71 -9.65 1.50 -6.76
C SER A 71 -9.73 2.96 -7.21
N GLU A 72 -10.92 3.39 -7.64
CA GLU A 72 -11.17 4.80 -7.93
C GLU A 72 -10.87 5.69 -6.71
N HIS A 73 -11.23 5.24 -5.52
CA HIS A 73 -10.96 5.95 -4.27
C HIS A 73 -9.46 6.10 -4.02
N ASP A 74 -8.67 5.04 -4.22
CA ASP A 74 -7.21 5.09 -4.03
C ASP A 74 -6.55 6.09 -4.98
N MET A 75 -7.00 6.12 -6.24
CA MET A 75 -6.49 7.06 -7.25
C MET A 75 -6.83 8.50 -6.88
N VAL A 76 -8.06 8.77 -6.43
CA VAL A 76 -8.51 10.11 -6.03
C VAL A 76 -7.74 10.61 -4.80
N VAL A 77 -7.56 9.77 -3.78
CA VAL A 77 -6.79 10.13 -2.58
C VAL A 77 -5.34 10.42 -2.94
N SER A 78 -4.71 9.53 -3.71
CA SER A 78 -3.30 9.70 -4.11
C SER A 78 -3.09 10.97 -4.92
N ALA A 79 -4.01 11.30 -5.85
CA ALA A 79 -3.94 12.53 -6.64
C ALA A 79 -4.15 13.79 -5.79
N ASN A 80 -5.18 13.82 -4.94
CA ASN A 80 -5.49 14.99 -4.11
C ASN A 80 -4.42 15.31 -3.06
N MET A 81 -3.70 14.28 -2.62
CA MET A 81 -2.64 14.40 -1.61
C MET A 81 -1.23 14.37 -2.22
N GLU A 82 -1.12 14.33 -3.55
CA GLU A 82 0.15 14.25 -4.30
C GLU A 82 1.05 13.07 -3.86
N LEU A 83 0.44 11.94 -3.50
CA LEU A 83 1.13 10.78 -2.95
C LEU A 83 1.69 9.86 -4.06
N THR A 84 2.85 9.29 -3.79
CA THR A 84 3.24 8.01 -4.39
C THR A 84 2.64 6.88 -3.55
N SER A 85 1.88 5.98 -4.18
CA SER A 85 1.20 4.90 -3.47
C SER A 85 1.68 3.54 -3.95
N TYR A 86 2.04 2.67 -3.00
CA TYR A 86 2.38 1.27 -3.26
C TYR A 86 1.18 0.39 -2.91
N LEU A 87 0.68 -0.37 -3.87
CA LEU A 87 -0.38 -1.36 -3.65
C LEU A 87 0.20 -2.76 -3.77
N TYR A 88 0.01 -3.60 -2.76
CA TYR A 88 0.26 -5.04 -2.90
C TYR A 88 -1.06 -5.81 -2.97
N VAL A 89 -1.26 -6.51 -4.09
CA VAL A 89 -2.43 -7.37 -4.33
C VAL A 89 -2.08 -8.78 -3.89
N VAL A 90 -2.66 -9.22 -2.78
CA VAL A 90 -2.19 -10.39 -2.04
C VAL A 90 -2.35 -11.70 -2.82
N GLU A 91 -3.53 -11.94 -3.42
CA GLU A 91 -3.79 -13.19 -4.16
C GLU A 91 -3.02 -13.27 -5.49
N ALA A 92 -2.71 -12.11 -6.09
CA ALA A 92 -1.95 -12.02 -7.34
C ALA A 92 -0.43 -12.06 -7.17
N ASP A 93 0.10 -11.97 -5.93
CA ASP A 93 1.52 -11.75 -5.64
C ASP A 93 2.13 -10.60 -6.48
N ARG A 94 1.36 -9.51 -6.60
CA ARG A 94 1.66 -8.37 -7.47
C ARG A 94 1.79 -7.10 -6.66
N LEU A 95 2.80 -6.30 -6.96
CA LEU A 95 2.96 -4.96 -6.42
C LEU A 95 2.80 -3.95 -7.54
N GLU A 96 2.06 -2.89 -7.27
CA GLU A 96 1.88 -1.76 -8.16
C GLU A 96 2.33 -0.48 -7.47
N ILE A 97 2.89 0.46 -8.24
CA ILE A 97 3.31 1.77 -7.75
C ILE A 97 2.57 2.82 -8.57
N LEU A 98 1.71 3.59 -7.93
CA LEU A 98 1.05 4.76 -8.50
C LEU A 98 1.87 6.00 -8.21
N SER A 99 2.31 6.71 -9.25
CA SER A 99 2.98 8.00 -9.12
C SER A 99 1.96 9.15 -8.95
N PRO A 100 2.37 10.32 -8.42
CA PRO A 100 1.51 11.50 -8.36
C PRO A 100 0.99 11.96 -9.72
N ALA A 101 1.68 11.59 -10.81
CA ALA A 101 1.27 11.89 -12.19
C ALA A 101 0.23 10.89 -12.74
N GLY A 102 -0.25 9.93 -11.92
CA GLY A 102 -1.23 8.93 -12.32
C GLY A 102 -0.65 7.76 -13.12
N GLN A 103 0.66 7.56 -13.10
CA GLN A 103 1.30 6.44 -13.81
C GLN A 103 1.44 5.23 -12.89
N ILE A 104 1.12 4.05 -13.40
CA ILE A 104 1.24 2.78 -12.66
C ILE A 104 2.43 1.98 -13.21
N GLU A 105 3.33 1.58 -12.32
CA GLU A 105 4.36 0.58 -12.57
C GLU A 105 4.02 -0.72 -11.86
N THR A 106 4.12 -1.86 -12.55
CA THR A 106 3.69 -3.17 -12.04
C THR A 106 4.86 -4.14 -11.90
N PHE A 107 4.88 -4.87 -10.78
CA PHE A 107 5.87 -5.87 -10.43
C PHE A 107 5.18 -7.18 -10.06
N GLU A 108 5.34 -8.18 -10.91
CA GLU A 108 4.75 -9.51 -10.71
C GLU A 108 5.65 -10.42 -9.87
N LYS A 109 5.03 -11.43 -9.24
CA LYS A 109 5.72 -12.52 -8.53
C LYS A 109 6.69 -12.01 -7.46
N VAL A 110 6.26 -11.03 -6.68
CA VAL A 110 7.11 -10.33 -5.70
C VAL A 110 7.71 -11.29 -4.67
N LEU A 111 6.94 -12.30 -4.26
CA LEU A 111 7.35 -13.35 -3.34
C LEU A 111 7.77 -14.65 -4.05
N ASN A 112 7.69 -14.70 -5.39
CA ASN A 112 7.91 -15.89 -6.23
C ASN A 112 7.05 -17.08 -5.83
N ARG A 113 5.75 -16.85 -5.67
CA ARG A 113 4.78 -17.93 -5.46
C ARG A 113 4.11 -18.38 -6.75
#